data_AF-A0A522B4Q6-F1
#
_entry.id   AF-A0A522B4Q6-F1
#
_cell.length_a   1.000
_cell.length_b   1.000
_cell.length_c   1.000
_cell.angle_alpha   90.00
_cell.angle_beta   90.00
_cell.angle_gamma   90.00
#
_symmetry.space_group_name_H-M   'P 1'
#
loop_
_entity.id
_entity.type
_entity.pdbx_description
1 polymer ?
#
loop_
_entity_poly.entity_id
_entity_poly.type
_entity_poly.pdbx_seq_one_letter_code
_entity_poly.pdbx_strand_id
1 'polypeptide(L)'
;MPAIAPAGGPDLRALIPRKTRSLNAGLLFRGGAYRATPRQQERPGDLLRLLLPVPPSINHHYATVNGRRVLSAAGRRFKALVGQEVLCALSKQAGGRGLLAGQSDAPLALDLRFYFVSELRRDIDGGLKITQDAVCEALGINDNRIVEVTLRKDRDAAAPRMELALRAAGPAL
;
A
#
# COMPACT_ATOMS: atom_id res chain seq x y z
N MET A 1 38.32 53.50 -5.80
CA MET A 1 37.09 52.70 -5.94
C MET A 1 37.42 51.25 -5.63
N PRO A 2 37.23 50.73 -4.40
CA PRO A 2 37.47 49.31 -4.13
C PRO A 2 36.20 48.49 -4.45
N ALA A 3 36.39 47.37 -5.13
CA ALA A 3 35.32 46.43 -5.47
C ALA A 3 34.95 45.56 -4.26
N ILE A 4 33.66 45.48 -3.95
CA ILE A 4 33.08 44.66 -2.88
C ILE A 4 32.93 43.23 -3.41
N ALA A 5 33.56 42.25 -2.76
CA ALA A 5 33.34 40.84 -3.06
C ALA A 5 31.96 40.37 -2.53
N PRO A 6 31.21 39.53 -3.25
CA PRO A 6 29.93 39.03 -2.75
C PRO A 6 30.16 38.00 -1.63
N ALA A 7 29.53 38.23 -0.49
CA ALA A 7 29.48 37.28 0.63
C ALA A 7 28.75 36.00 0.20
N GLY A 8 29.46 34.87 0.25
CA GLY A 8 28.88 33.55 0.05
C GLY A 8 27.93 33.19 1.19
N GLY A 9 26.63 33.08 0.89
CA GLY A 9 25.64 32.58 1.84
C GLY A 9 25.89 31.10 2.20
N PRO A 10 25.41 30.64 3.36
CA PRO A 10 25.67 29.28 3.83
C PRO A 10 25.07 28.23 2.88
N ASP A 11 25.87 27.22 2.51
CA ASP A 11 25.41 26.08 1.72
C ASP A 11 24.46 25.20 2.54
N LEU A 12 23.16 25.41 2.33
CA LEU A 12 22.07 24.67 2.99
C LEU A 12 22.06 23.17 2.65
N ARG A 13 22.84 22.72 1.65
CA ARG A 13 22.97 21.29 1.33
C ARG A 13 23.76 20.51 2.39
N ALA A 14 24.55 21.19 3.22
CA ALA A 14 25.28 20.56 4.33
C ALA A 14 24.39 20.21 5.53
N LEU A 15 23.19 20.81 5.64
CA LEU A 15 22.25 20.60 6.75
C LEU A 15 21.25 19.46 6.52
N ILE A 16 21.28 18.81 5.36
CA ILE A 16 20.40 17.67 5.07
C ILE A 16 21.09 16.38 5.53
N PRO A 17 20.60 15.69 6.57
CA PRO A 17 21.19 14.43 7.01
C PRO A 17 21.15 13.42 5.86
N ARG A 18 22.35 12.96 5.45
CA ARG A 18 22.50 11.96 4.40
C ARG A 18 21.85 10.66 4.86
N LYS A 19 20.86 10.20 4.08
CA LYS A 19 20.09 8.97 4.28
C LYS A 19 21.04 7.77 4.38
N THR A 20 21.29 7.28 5.60
CA THR A 20 22.00 6.03 5.82
C THR A 20 21.23 4.92 5.11
N ARG A 21 21.90 4.21 4.19
CA ARG A 21 21.36 3.05 3.48
C ARG A 21 21.01 1.97 4.50
N SER A 22 19.75 1.94 4.92
CA SER A 22 19.18 0.77 5.57
C SER A 22 19.00 -0.30 4.49
N LEU A 23 19.86 -1.31 4.51
CA LEU A 23 19.65 -2.56 3.81
C LEU A 23 18.27 -3.08 4.21
N ASN A 24 17.32 -3.11 3.27
CA ASN A 24 16.13 -3.96 3.42
C ASN A 24 16.63 -5.40 3.22
N ALA A 25 17.24 -5.95 4.28
CA ALA A 25 17.48 -7.36 4.40
C ALA A 25 16.12 -8.05 4.28
N GLY A 26 16.02 -8.97 3.31
CA GLY A 26 14.84 -9.78 3.11
C GLY A 26 14.50 -10.52 4.39
N LEU A 27 13.49 -10.03 5.12
CA LEU A 27 12.87 -10.81 6.16
C LEU A 27 11.83 -11.68 5.48
N LEU A 28 12.25 -12.92 5.22
CA LEU A 28 11.37 -14.07 4.98
C LEU A 28 10.35 -14.13 6.14
N PHE A 29 9.17 -13.56 5.93
CA PHE A 29 8.09 -13.65 6.90
C PHE A 29 7.37 -14.99 6.74
N ARG A 30 7.89 -16.02 7.40
CA ARG A 30 7.17 -17.28 7.63
C ARG A 30 6.16 -17.07 8.76
N GLY A 31 4.87 -17.05 8.42
CA GLY A 31 3.79 -17.56 9.29
C GLY A 31 3.54 -16.91 10.66
N GLY A 32 4.00 -15.69 10.93
CA GLY A 32 3.71 -15.01 12.19
C GLY A 32 2.29 -14.44 12.21
N ALA A 33 1.40 -15.03 13.01
CA ALA A 33 0.07 -14.47 13.28
C ALA A 33 0.24 -13.03 13.79
N TYR A 34 -0.25 -12.06 13.01
CA TYR A 34 -0.28 -10.67 13.40
C TYR A 34 -1.02 -10.58 14.74
N ARG A 35 -0.33 -10.10 15.80
CA ARG A 35 -0.95 -9.86 17.11
C ARG A 35 -2.20 -9.02 16.89
N ALA A 36 -3.29 -9.40 17.56
CA ALA A 36 -4.58 -8.74 17.54
C ALA A 36 -4.48 -7.31 18.11
N THR A 37 -3.93 -6.40 17.32
CA THR A 37 -4.32 -4.99 17.35
C THR A 37 -5.82 -4.95 17.03
N PRO A 38 -6.59 -4.00 17.59
CA PRO A 38 -8.01 -3.88 17.26
C PRO A 38 -8.09 -3.71 15.74
N ARG A 39 -8.45 -4.80 15.05
CA ARG A 39 -8.76 -4.79 13.62
C ARG A 39 -9.78 -3.68 13.43
N GLN A 40 -9.78 -3.02 12.28
CA GLN A 40 -10.98 -2.31 11.86
C GLN A 40 -12.19 -3.18 12.23
N GLN A 41 -13.07 -2.62 13.08
CA GLN A 41 -14.27 -3.27 13.58
C GLN A 41 -14.94 -3.93 12.38
N GLU A 42 -15.18 -5.25 12.45
CA GLU A 42 -15.74 -6.00 11.34
C GLU A 42 -17.08 -5.36 10.98
N ARG A 43 -17.07 -4.52 9.94
CA ARG A 43 -18.28 -3.95 9.38
C ARG A 43 -18.98 -5.06 8.60
N PRO A 44 -20.23 -5.40 8.95
CA PRO A 44 -21.05 -6.27 8.12
C PRO A 44 -21.14 -5.68 6.71
N GLY A 45 -20.85 -6.48 5.68
CA GLY A 45 -20.93 -6.04 4.27
C GLY A 45 -19.59 -5.83 3.56
N ASP A 46 -18.45 -6.04 4.22
CA ASP A 46 -17.16 -6.08 3.52
C ASP A 46 -17.07 -7.31 2.61
N LEU A 47 -16.73 -7.07 1.34
CA LEU A 47 -16.52 -8.08 0.31
C LEU A 47 -15.17 -8.79 0.47
N LEU A 48 -14.16 -8.07 0.99
CA LEU A 48 -12.82 -8.59 1.21
C LEU A 48 -12.13 -7.84 2.34
N ARG A 49 -11.45 -8.56 3.22
CA ARG A 49 -10.54 -7.99 4.23
C ARG A 49 -9.20 -8.68 4.19
N LEU A 50 -8.13 -7.90 4.09
CA LEU A 50 -6.76 -8.41 4.06
C LEU A 50 -5.90 -7.69 5.09
N LEU A 51 -4.90 -8.40 5.58
CA LEU A 51 -3.84 -7.84 6.39
C LEU A 51 -2.51 -8.17 5.71
N LEU A 52 -1.82 -7.11 5.30
CA LEU A 52 -0.72 -7.16 4.35
C LEU A 52 0.52 -6.49 4.96
N PRO A 53 1.74 -6.82 4.50
CA PRO A 53 2.90 -6.01 4.82
C PRO A 53 2.73 -4.60 4.25
N VAL A 54 3.41 -3.63 4.87
CA VAL A 54 3.48 -2.27 4.31
C VAL A 54 4.06 -2.35 2.88
N PRO A 55 3.42 -1.73 1.86
CA PRO A 55 3.91 -1.77 0.49
C PRO A 55 5.35 -1.25 0.37
N PRO A 56 6.08 -1.59 -0.71
CA PRO A 56 7.32 -0.88 -1.04
C PRO A 56 7.06 0.63 -1.12
N SER A 57 8.07 1.47 -0.92
CA SER A 57 7.88 2.91 -1.15
C SER A 57 7.73 3.20 -2.65
N ILE A 58 7.12 4.33 -3.04
CA ILE A 58 6.99 4.78 -4.43
C ILE A 58 8.30 4.61 -5.24
N ASN A 59 9.44 5.01 -4.66
CA ASN A 59 10.76 4.92 -5.31
C ASN A 59 11.19 3.49 -5.66
N HIS A 60 10.52 2.49 -5.11
CA HIS A 60 10.75 1.07 -5.34
C HIS A 60 9.57 0.41 -6.05
N HIS A 61 8.58 1.15 -6.56
CA HIS A 61 7.49 0.56 -7.35
C HIS A 61 7.96 0.21 -8.76
N TYR A 62 8.69 1.11 -9.39
CA TYR A 62 9.13 0.99 -10.78
C TYR A 62 10.64 1.08 -10.89
N ALA A 63 11.19 0.43 -11.91
CA ALA A 63 12.57 0.59 -12.35
C ALA A 63 12.57 1.03 -13.81
N THR A 64 13.63 1.73 -14.22
CA THR A 64 13.83 2.06 -15.63
C THR A 64 14.78 1.04 -16.24
N VAL A 65 14.32 0.33 -17.27
CA VAL A 65 15.12 -0.63 -18.05
C VAL A 65 14.99 -0.24 -19.51
N ASN A 66 16.13 0.02 -20.17
CA ASN A 66 16.17 0.46 -21.57
C ASN A 66 15.24 1.66 -21.87
N GLY A 67 15.22 2.65 -20.97
CA GLY A 67 14.36 3.84 -21.10
C GLY A 67 12.87 3.60 -20.82
N ARG A 68 12.44 2.37 -20.52
CA ARG A 68 11.05 2.03 -20.21
C ARG A 68 10.85 1.85 -18.71
N ARG A 69 9.74 2.36 -18.18
CA ARG A 69 9.32 2.08 -16.80
C ARG A 69 8.72 0.68 -16.73
N VAL A 70 9.31 -0.17 -15.91
CA VAL A 70 8.81 -1.53 -15.63
C VAL A 70 8.58 -1.68 -14.14
N LEU A 71 7.64 -2.54 -13.75
CA LEU A 71 7.43 -2.86 -12.34
C LEU A 71 8.73 -3.41 -11.75
N SER A 72 9.17 -2.89 -10.61
CA SER A 72 10.40 -3.32 -9.97
C SER A 72 10.27 -4.76 -9.43
N ALA A 73 11.39 -5.39 -9.06
CA ALA A 73 11.35 -6.68 -8.38
C ALA A 73 10.57 -6.62 -7.06
N ALA A 74 10.69 -5.53 -6.30
CA ALA A 74 9.94 -5.33 -5.06
C ALA A 74 8.44 -5.16 -5.33
N GLY A 75 8.08 -4.41 -6.37
CA GLY A 75 6.69 -4.25 -6.79
C GLY A 75 6.06 -5.57 -7.23
N ARG A 76 6.77 -6.36 -8.04
CA ARG A 76 6.31 -7.70 -8.47
C ARG A 76 6.07 -8.64 -7.29
N ARG A 77 7.01 -8.68 -6.33
CA ARG A 77 6.87 -9.51 -5.12
C ARG A 77 5.66 -9.09 -4.29
N PHE A 78 5.44 -7.79 -4.14
CA PHE A 78 4.28 -7.27 -3.44
C PHE A 78 2.96 -7.67 -4.12
N LYS A 79 2.85 -7.50 -5.45
CA LYS A 79 1.65 -7.92 -6.20
C LYS A 79 1.38 -9.42 -6.08
N ALA A 80 2.42 -10.25 -6.17
CA ALA A 80 2.30 -11.70 -6.01
C ALA A 80 1.79 -12.09 -4.61
N LEU A 81 2.32 -11.45 -3.55
CA LEU A 81 1.86 -11.66 -2.18
C LEU A 81 0.39 -11.27 -2.03
N VAL A 82 -0.01 -10.10 -2.52
CA VAL A 82 -1.41 -9.66 -2.47
C VAL A 82 -2.32 -10.67 -3.17
N GLY A 83 -1.93 -11.17 -4.35
CA GLY A 83 -2.69 -12.19 -5.08
C GLY A 83 -2.88 -13.49 -4.28
N GLN A 84 -1.85 -13.93 -3.56
CA GLN A 84 -1.94 -15.11 -2.68
C GLN A 84 -2.89 -14.87 -1.50
N GLU A 85 -2.81 -13.71 -0.86
CA GLU A 85 -3.67 -13.36 0.27
C GLU A 85 -5.14 -13.20 -0.15
N VAL A 86 -5.39 -12.60 -1.31
CA VAL A 86 -6.71 -12.54 -1.95
C VAL A 86 -7.27 -13.94 -2.17
N LEU A 87 -6.49 -14.83 -2.82
CA LEU A 87 -6.93 -16.20 -3.08
C LEU A 87 -7.25 -16.96 -1.78
N CYS A 88 -6.38 -16.80 -0.76
CA CYS A 88 -6.58 -17.39 0.55
C CYS A 88 -7.87 -16.88 1.22
N ALA A 89 -8.10 -15.57 1.20
CA ALA A 89 -9.30 -14.96 1.76
C ALA A 89 -10.58 -15.45 1.06
N LEU A 90 -10.58 -15.47 -0.27
CA LEU A 90 -11.71 -15.97 -1.06
C LEU A 90 -11.97 -17.46 -0.79
N SER A 91 -10.93 -18.29 -0.65
CA SER A 91 -11.10 -19.73 -0.36
C SER A 91 -11.78 -20.02 0.98
N LYS A 92 -11.69 -19.08 1.94
CA LYS A 92 -12.29 -19.21 3.28
C LYS A 92 -13.73 -18.74 3.34
N GLN A 93 -14.20 -18.00 2.34
CA GLN A 93 -15.60 -17.57 2.28
C GLN A 93 -16.45 -18.66 1.64
N ALA A 94 -17.52 -19.09 2.32
CA ALA A 94 -18.51 -19.99 1.73
C ALA A 94 -19.10 -19.31 0.47
N GLY A 95 -18.80 -19.85 -0.71
CA GLY A 95 -19.19 -19.26 -2.00
C GLY A 95 -18.20 -18.25 -2.59
N GLY A 96 -16.94 -18.21 -2.14
CA GLY A 96 -15.92 -17.19 -2.40
C GLY A 96 -15.49 -16.89 -3.85
N ARG A 97 -16.18 -17.42 -4.86
CA ARG A 97 -16.09 -16.97 -6.26
C ARG A 97 -17.36 -16.28 -6.76
N GLY A 98 -18.52 -16.59 -6.17
CA GLY A 98 -19.83 -16.09 -6.62
C GLY A 98 -20.08 -14.62 -6.29
N LEU A 99 -19.50 -14.11 -5.20
CA LEU A 99 -19.77 -12.74 -4.73
C LEU A 99 -19.21 -11.66 -5.67
N LEU A 100 -18.08 -11.91 -6.33
CA LEU A 100 -17.46 -10.95 -7.25
C LEU A 100 -17.88 -11.17 -8.71
N ALA A 101 -18.20 -12.41 -9.09
CA ALA A 101 -18.69 -12.74 -10.42
C ALA A 101 -20.12 -12.23 -10.68
N GLY A 102 -20.99 -12.21 -9.66
CA GLY A 102 -22.37 -11.72 -9.78
C GLY A 102 -22.53 -10.20 -9.63
N GLN A 103 -21.44 -9.47 -9.41
CA GLN A 103 -21.43 -8.05 -9.01
C GLN A 103 -20.62 -7.23 -10.01
N SER A 104 -20.72 -7.58 -11.29
CA SER A 104 -19.73 -7.29 -12.34
C SER A 104 -19.42 -5.80 -12.55
N ASP A 105 -20.35 -4.88 -12.24
CA ASP A 105 -20.15 -3.44 -12.40
C ASP A 105 -20.49 -2.58 -11.17
N ALA A 106 -20.78 -3.20 -10.03
CA ALA A 106 -21.11 -2.41 -8.83
C ALA A 106 -19.92 -1.52 -8.43
N PRO A 107 -20.15 -0.22 -8.13
CA PRO A 107 -19.11 0.65 -7.60
C PRO A 107 -18.60 0.13 -6.25
N LEU A 108 -17.30 0.30 -6.02
CA LEU A 108 -16.58 -0.24 -4.88
C LEU A 108 -15.92 0.88 -4.07
N ALA A 109 -15.77 0.64 -2.78
CA ALA A 109 -14.99 1.49 -1.89
C ALA A 109 -13.81 0.73 -1.30
N LEU A 110 -12.65 1.38 -1.29
CA LEU A 110 -11.39 0.86 -0.78
C LEU A 110 -10.97 1.60 0.49
N ASP A 111 -10.94 0.90 1.61
CA ASP A 111 -10.44 1.39 2.89
C ASP A 111 -9.02 0.84 3.12
N LEU A 112 -8.02 1.73 3.16
CA LEU A 112 -6.63 1.39 3.51
C LEU A 112 -6.23 2.06 4.82
N ARG A 113 -5.62 1.29 5.71
CA ARG A 113 -4.99 1.80 6.93
C ARG A 113 -3.56 1.31 7.02
N PHE A 114 -2.62 2.25 7.01
CA PHE A 114 -1.20 1.96 7.13
C PHE A 114 -0.74 2.13 8.57
N TYR A 115 -0.09 1.10 9.10
CA TYR A 115 0.61 1.15 10.38
C TYR A 115 2.11 1.19 10.13
N PHE A 116 2.73 2.35 10.35
CA PHE A 116 4.17 2.54 10.16
C PHE A 116 4.93 2.47 11.47
N VAL A 117 6.24 2.22 11.37
CA VAL A 117 7.15 2.26 12.53
C VAL A 117 7.26 3.68 13.14
N SER A 118 7.13 4.70 12.29
CA SER A 118 7.20 6.12 12.66
C SER A 118 6.25 6.93 11.78
N GLU A 119 5.60 7.93 12.37
CA GLU A 119 4.66 8.84 11.71
C GLU A 119 5.31 9.71 10.62
N LEU A 120 6.62 9.95 10.76
CA LEU A 120 7.42 10.80 9.87
C LEU A 120 7.89 10.04 8.62
N ARG A 121 7.71 8.72 8.57
CA ARG A 121 8.15 7.91 7.43
C ARG A 121 6.99 7.69 6.47
N ARG A 122 7.17 8.22 5.25
CA ARG A 122 6.36 8.02 4.04
C ARG A 122 5.03 8.76 4.03
N ASP A 123 4.66 9.12 2.82
CA ASP A 123 3.36 9.72 2.54
C ASP A 123 2.27 8.64 2.60
N ILE A 124 1.08 9.05 3.03
CA ILE A 124 -0.06 8.15 3.26
C ILE A 124 -0.57 7.51 1.96
N ASP A 125 -0.42 8.20 0.84
CA ASP A 125 -0.75 7.76 -0.51
C ASP A 125 0.38 6.93 -1.16
N GLY A 126 1.55 6.85 -0.52
CA GLY A 126 2.74 6.19 -1.05
C GLY A 126 2.56 4.72 -1.41
N GLY A 127 1.58 4.04 -0.78
CA GLY A 127 1.20 2.66 -1.06
C GLY A 127 -0.12 2.48 -1.80
N LEU A 128 -0.87 3.56 -2.07
CA LEU A 128 -2.24 3.48 -2.61
C LEU A 128 -2.26 2.79 -3.97
N LYS A 129 -1.57 3.36 -4.97
CA LYS A 129 -1.70 2.89 -6.36
C LYS A 129 -1.28 1.43 -6.53
N ILE A 130 -0.13 1.04 -5.96
CA ILE A 130 0.34 -0.35 -6.08
C ILE A 130 -0.58 -1.35 -5.37
N THR A 131 -1.21 -0.94 -4.26
CA THR A 131 -2.15 -1.78 -3.52
C THR A 131 -3.45 -1.95 -4.29
N GLN A 132 -3.99 -0.85 -4.83
CA GLN A 132 -5.17 -0.86 -5.68
C GLN A 132 -4.95 -1.73 -6.92
N ASP A 133 -3.84 -1.53 -7.63
CA ASP A 133 -3.48 -2.33 -8.81
C ASP A 133 -3.35 -3.82 -8.47
N ALA A 134 -2.72 -4.15 -7.33
CA ALA A 134 -2.51 -5.53 -6.90
C ALA A 134 -3.81 -6.24 -6.55
N VAL A 135 -4.71 -5.59 -5.80
CA VAL A 135 -5.99 -6.17 -5.41
C VAL A 135 -6.93 -6.27 -6.62
N CYS A 136 -7.01 -5.23 -7.44
CA CYS A 136 -7.86 -5.26 -8.63
C CYS A 136 -7.42 -6.35 -9.62
N GLU A 137 -6.11 -6.48 -9.87
CA GLU A 137 -5.57 -7.57 -10.70
C GLU A 137 -5.87 -8.95 -10.10
N ALA A 138 -5.68 -9.13 -8.79
CA ALA A 138 -5.95 -10.41 -8.14
C ALA A 138 -7.43 -10.80 -8.15
N LEU A 139 -8.33 -9.81 -8.13
CA LEU A 139 -9.78 -10.01 -8.22
C LEU A 139 -10.29 -10.10 -9.67
N GLY A 140 -9.46 -9.79 -10.66
CA GLY A 140 -9.88 -9.72 -12.07
C GLY A 140 -10.87 -8.59 -12.35
N ILE A 141 -10.81 -7.49 -11.60
CA ILE A 141 -11.68 -6.32 -11.76
C ILE A 141 -10.89 -5.10 -12.25
N ASN A 142 -11.57 -4.13 -12.85
CA ASN A 142 -10.97 -2.87 -13.27
C ASN A 142 -10.90 -1.89 -12.07
N ASP A 143 -9.79 -1.15 -11.96
CA ASP A 143 -9.56 -0.19 -10.88
C ASP A 143 -10.48 1.04 -10.96
N ASN A 144 -11.07 1.32 -12.13
CA ASN A 144 -12.11 2.33 -12.32
C ASN A 144 -13.40 2.08 -11.52
N ARG A 145 -13.59 0.85 -11.01
CA ARG A 145 -14.72 0.52 -10.14
C ARG A 145 -14.56 1.06 -8.73
N ILE A 146 -13.34 1.42 -8.33
CA ILE A 146 -13.07 2.02 -7.02
C ILE A 146 -13.45 3.50 -7.09
N VAL A 147 -14.64 3.84 -6.59
CA VAL A 147 -15.18 5.21 -6.61
C VAL A 147 -14.97 5.96 -5.29
N GLU A 148 -14.62 5.25 -4.23
CA GLU A 148 -14.34 5.82 -2.92
C GLU A 148 -13.05 5.21 -2.38
N VAL A 149 -12.12 6.05 -1.92
CA VAL A 149 -10.89 5.62 -1.27
C VAL A 149 -10.78 6.34 0.07
N THR A 150 -10.66 5.57 1.15
CA THR A 150 -10.34 6.11 2.47
C THR A 150 -8.95 5.67 2.88
N LEU A 151 -8.07 6.63 3.13
CA LEU A 151 -6.71 6.40 3.62
C LEU A 151 -6.58 6.82 5.08
N ARG A 152 -6.00 5.95 5.90
CA ARG A 152 -5.64 6.26 7.29
C ARG A 152 -4.19 5.89 7.56
N LYS A 153 -3.52 6.69 8.40
CA LYS A 153 -2.15 6.46 8.84
C LYS A 153 -2.11 6.40 10.36
N ASP A 154 -1.56 5.32 10.88
CA ASP A 154 -1.34 5.07 12.30
C ASP A 154 0.11 4.63 12.52
N ARG A 155 0.55 4.66 13.78
CA ARG A 155 1.87 4.16 14.20
C ARG A 155 1.73 2.84 14.94
N ASP A 156 2.46 1.83 14.48
CA ASP A 156 2.69 0.58 15.21
C ASP A 156 4.14 0.13 14.94
N ALA A 157 5.03 0.46 15.87
CA ALA A 157 6.44 0.14 15.75
C ALA A 157 6.74 -1.35 15.92
N ALA A 158 5.88 -2.08 16.63
CA ALA A 158 6.07 -3.49 16.90
C ALA A 158 5.55 -4.38 15.75
N ALA A 159 4.49 -3.94 15.07
CA ALA A 159 3.84 -4.71 14.01
C ALA A 159 3.43 -3.83 12.81
N PRO A 160 4.39 -3.33 12.02
CA PRO A 160 4.10 -2.53 10.84
C PRO A 160 3.38 -3.37 9.78
N ARG A 161 2.24 -2.87 9.31
CA ARG A 161 1.33 -3.58 8.42
C ARG A 161 0.41 -2.62 7.68
N MET A 162 -0.37 -3.14 6.76
CA MET A 162 -1.46 -2.46 6.10
C MET A 162 -2.72 -3.31 6.28
N GLU A 163 -3.78 -2.69 6.76
CA GLU A 163 -5.12 -3.27 6.77
C GLU A 163 -5.89 -2.75 5.55
N LEU A 164 -6.50 -3.68 4.82
CA LEU A 164 -7.27 -3.40 3.62
C LEU A 164 -8.67 -3.96 3.77
N ALA A 165 -9.66 -3.15 3.41
CA ALA A 165 -11.05 -3.54 3.30
C ALA A 165 -11.61 -3.09 1.95
N LEU A 166 -12.32 -3.99 1.28
CA LEU A 166 -13.08 -3.71 0.06
C LEU A 166 -14.55 -3.96 0.37
N ARG A 167 -15.41 -3.03 -0.07
CA ARG A 167 -16.86 -3.10 0.12
C ARG A 167 -17.58 -2.58 -1.11
N ALA A 168 -18.87 -2.91 -1.25
CA ALA A 168 -19.74 -2.18 -2.15
C ALA A 168 -19.77 -0.70 -1.72
N ALA A 169 -19.68 0.21 -2.68
CA ALA A 169 -19.91 1.62 -2.39
C ALA A 169 -21.40 1.81 -2.02
N GLY A 170 -21.68 2.74 -1.11
CA GLY A 170 -23.06 3.17 -0.87
C GLY A 170 -23.65 3.82 -2.13
N PRO A 171 -24.99 4.04 -2.18
CA PRO A 171 -25.58 4.81 -3.26
C PRO A 171 -24.85 6.16 -3.39
N ALA A 172 -24.44 6.50 -4.61
CA ALA A 172 -23.92 7.83 -4.89
C ALA A 172 -25.02 8.83 -4.51
N LEU A 173 -24.68 9.79 -3.63
CA LEU A 173 -25.58 10.87 -3.22
C LEU A 173 -25.90 11.79 -4.40
#